data_AF-A0A1Z8ZF28-F1
#
_entry.id   AF-A0A1Z8ZF28-F1
#
_cell.length_a   1.000
_cell.length_b   1.000
_cell.length_c   1.000
_cell.angle_alpha   90.00
_cell.angle_beta   90.00
_cell.angle_gamma   90.00
#
_symmetry.space_group_name_H-M   'P 1'
#
loop_
_entity.id
_entity.type
_entity.pdbx_description
1 polymer ?
#
loop_
_entity_poly.entity_id
_entity_poly.type
_entity_poly.pdbx_seq_one_letter_code
_entity_poly.pdbx_strand_id
1 'polypeptide(L)'
;MFNKSNTYKFSRRSMVFSASAASFLAPNICVASKTKVLDFSKQSDRFKAIVKMRACTDERVVYGGVKGLYYGVVDSEITPLYGVLAGTMAQYKVNYSTQQIIGTTFEVAYFTDWKTGRLLETFRNPYTDSIVEVPQTRMGPSKITFSAEGRSGISENPALKNFSISHRFVGPRNENGQVYLVTESIVKTPEDFPGQPFKYNEVTTYKAHMRSITDPSTVMANDSTHFNAVVSWRPWLKMQGHPGHLFGTASGGNYNKISDFPPYYVELTKFYHPDVFSDTEALLSTIKE
;
A
#
# COMPACT_ATOMS: atom_id res chain seq x y z
N MET A 1 46.38 -2.60 64.96
CA MET A 1 47.55 -2.13 65.74
C MET A 1 48.49 -1.33 64.83
N PHE A 2 48.81 -0.11 65.27
CA PHE A 2 49.90 0.81 64.94
C PHE A 2 50.75 0.54 63.67
N ASN A 3 50.76 1.37 62.62
CA ASN A 3 51.08 2.82 62.49
C ASN A 3 52.58 3.10 62.21
N LYS A 4 52.85 3.75 61.08
CA LYS A 4 53.82 4.85 60.83
C LYS A 4 53.88 5.10 59.31
N SER A 5 53.27 6.12 58.72
CA SER A 5 53.51 7.57 58.80
C SER A 5 54.85 8.03 58.21
N ASN A 6 54.78 8.80 57.12
CA ASN A 6 55.63 9.97 56.82
C ASN A 6 54.85 10.83 55.81
N THR A 7 54.07 11.82 56.24
CA THR A 7 54.40 13.23 56.57
C THR A 7 54.94 14.09 55.41
N TYR A 8 54.02 14.91 54.86
CA TYR A 8 54.08 16.37 54.59
C TYR A 8 55.26 16.94 53.74
N LYS A 9 55.05 17.79 52.73
CA LYS A 9 54.51 19.16 52.82
C LYS A 9 54.31 19.77 51.41
N PHE A 10 53.23 20.54 51.27
CA PHE A 10 52.83 21.36 50.13
C PHE A 10 53.66 22.64 49.95
N SER A 11 53.62 23.22 48.74
CA SER A 11 53.30 24.62 48.37
C SER A 11 54.08 25.00 47.09
N ARG A 12 53.51 25.63 46.05
CA ARG A 12 52.88 26.97 46.02
C ARG A 12 52.10 27.21 44.71
N ARG A 13 51.06 28.06 44.83
CA ARG A 13 50.37 28.91 43.82
C ARG A 13 49.30 28.23 42.93
N SER A 14 48.04 28.67 42.86
CA SER A 14 47.37 29.86 43.43
C SER A 14 45.84 29.71 43.40
N MET A 15 45.22 30.16 44.49
CA MET A 15 43.98 30.95 44.63
C MET A 15 42.71 30.56 43.87
N VAL A 16 41.74 30.18 44.70
CA VAL A 16 40.29 30.29 44.55
C VAL A 16 39.87 31.75 44.43
N PHE A 17 39.04 32.07 43.44
CA PHE A 17 38.00 33.11 43.58
C PHE A 17 36.64 32.42 43.46
N SER A 18 36.01 32.25 44.62
CA SER A 18 34.58 32.03 44.75
C SER A 18 33.90 33.40 44.65
N ALA A 19 33.15 33.62 43.58
CA ALA A 19 32.13 34.64 43.49
C ALA A 19 30.81 33.94 43.17
N SER A 20 29.84 34.09 44.07
CA SER A 20 28.47 33.64 43.94
C SER A 20 27.88 34.04 42.60
N ALA A 21 27.46 33.07 41.80
CA ALA A 21 26.61 33.31 40.64
C ALA A 21 25.40 32.39 40.76
N ALA A 22 24.22 33.01 40.84
CA ALA A 22 22.93 32.37 40.90
C ALA A 22 22.82 31.22 39.89
N SER A 23 22.25 30.10 40.34
CA SER A 23 21.75 29.07 39.45
C SER A 23 20.68 29.68 38.56
N PHE A 24 21.07 30.17 37.38
CA PHE A 24 20.14 30.24 36.26
C PHE A 24 19.85 28.79 35.89
N LEU A 25 18.77 28.25 36.45
CA LEU A 25 17.97 27.26 35.75
C LEU A 25 17.61 27.92 34.42
N ALA A 26 18.46 27.69 33.40
CA ALA A 26 18.04 27.95 32.05
C ALA A 26 16.74 27.15 31.89
N PRO A 27 15.62 27.80 31.53
CA PRO A 27 14.45 27.02 31.17
C PRO A 27 14.94 26.09 30.06
N ASN A 28 14.77 24.79 30.25
CA ASN A 28 14.76 23.87 29.13
C ASN A 28 13.62 24.37 28.25
N ILE A 29 13.95 25.25 27.31
CA ILE A 29 13.09 25.55 26.19
C ILE A 29 13.10 24.23 25.44
N CYS A 30 12.15 23.36 25.79
CA CYS A 30 11.63 22.39 24.87
C CYS A 30 11.19 23.23 23.67
N VAL A 31 12.09 23.40 22.71
CA VAL A 31 11.71 23.81 21.38
C VAL A 31 10.81 22.68 20.93
N ALA A 32 9.51 22.85 21.15
CA ALA A 32 8.52 22.06 20.47
C ALA A 32 8.84 22.28 18.99
N SER A 33 9.53 21.31 18.38
CA SER A 33 9.66 21.24 16.94
C SER A 33 8.23 21.42 16.46
N LYS A 34 7.95 22.54 15.78
CA LYS A 34 6.65 22.72 15.14
C LYS A 34 6.56 21.56 14.18
N THR A 35 5.89 20.48 14.57
CA THR A 35 5.62 19.34 13.70
C THR A 35 4.95 19.95 12.49
N LYS A 36 5.69 20.03 11.37
CA LYS A 36 5.24 20.75 10.19
C LYS A 36 4.02 20.02 9.67
N VAL A 37 2.83 20.50 10.00
CA VAL A 37 1.58 19.95 9.50
C VAL A 37 1.52 20.26 8.01
N LEU A 38 1.26 19.24 7.20
CA LEU A 38 1.09 19.42 5.76
C LEU A 38 -0.18 20.22 5.49
N ASP A 39 -0.08 21.17 4.57
CA ASP A 39 -1.20 21.97 4.10
C ASP A 39 -1.69 21.41 2.76
N PHE A 40 -2.74 20.58 2.83
CA PHE A 40 -3.25 19.88 1.65
C PHE A 40 -3.94 20.79 0.61
N SER A 41 -4.07 22.09 0.87
CA SER A 41 -4.41 23.05 -0.19
C SER A 41 -3.24 23.22 -1.19
N LYS A 42 -2.00 22.97 -0.77
CA LYS A 42 -0.80 23.03 -1.60
C LYS A 42 -0.53 21.71 -2.31
N GLN A 43 -0.28 21.80 -3.62
CA GLN A 43 -0.03 20.61 -4.44
C GLN A 43 1.20 19.80 -3.97
N SER A 44 2.28 20.47 -3.60
CA SER A 44 3.51 19.83 -3.11
C SER A 44 3.31 19.04 -1.81
N ASP A 45 2.51 19.57 -0.88
CA ASP A 45 2.19 18.90 0.38
C ASP A 45 1.24 17.72 0.14
N ARG A 46 0.28 17.83 -0.79
CA ARG A 46 -0.53 16.69 -1.24
C ARG A 46 0.33 15.59 -1.87
N PHE A 47 1.22 15.96 -2.78
CA PHE A 47 2.10 15.02 -3.46
C PHE A 47 3.01 14.29 -2.47
N LYS A 48 3.56 15.00 -1.48
CA LYS A 48 4.33 14.37 -0.39
C LYS A 48 3.52 13.33 0.39
N ALA A 49 2.25 13.62 0.70
CA ALA A 49 1.39 12.65 1.35
C ALA A 49 1.07 11.45 0.43
N ILE A 50 0.79 11.67 -0.85
CA ILE A 50 0.59 10.61 -1.84
C ILE A 50 1.80 9.69 -1.90
N VAL A 51 3.01 10.24 -2.05
CA VAL A 51 4.25 9.46 -2.12
C VAL A 51 4.40 8.56 -0.90
N LYS A 52 4.24 9.10 0.31
CA LYS A 52 4.41 8.29 1.53
C LYS A 52 3.30 7.27 1.75
N MET A 53 2.06 7.55 1.36
CA MET A 53 0.94 6.66 1.63
C MET A 53 0.76 5.57 0.56
N ARG A 54 1.11 5.85 -0.70
CA ARG A 54 0.89 4.95 -1.85
C ARG A 54 2.18 4.32 -2.40
N ALA A 55 3.32 4.95 -2.17
CA ALA A 55 4.64 4.54 -2.64
C ALA A 55 5.63 4.57 -1.46
N CYS A 56 6.88 4.96 -1.71
CA CYS A 56 7.88 5.23 -0.69
C CYS A 56 8.80 6.37 -1.15
N THR A 57 9.54 6.98 -0.22
CA THR A 57 10.48 8.07 -0.54
C THR A 57 11.85 7.57 -0.99
N ASP A 58 12.11 6.27 -0.87
CA ASP A 58 13.28 5.59 -1.40
C ASP A 58 12.87 4.58 -2.48
N GLU A 59 13.84 3.95 -3.16
CA GLU A 59 13.57 3.04 -4.27
C GLU A 59 13.46 1.58 -3.82
N ARG A 60 13.00 1.32 -2.59
CA ARG A 60 12.82 -0.05 -2.08
C ARG A 60 11.60 -0.71 -2.73
N VAL A 61 11.48 -2.03 -2.55
CA VAL A 61 10.23 -2.74 -2.84
C VAL A 61 9.22 -2.48 -1.73
N VAL A 62 8.04 -2.00 -2.13
CA VAL A 62 6.84 -1.87 -1.32
C VAL A 62 6.01 -3.14 -1.46
N TYR A 63 5.66 -3.71 -0.32
CA TYR A 63 4.81 -4.89 -0.21
C TYR A 63 3.47 -4.48 0.38
N GLY A 64 2.39 -4.61 -0.39
CA GLY A 64 1.03 -4.32 0.06
C GLY A 64 0.16 -5.57 -0.05
N GLY A 65 -0.76 -5.77 0.87
CA GLY A 65 -1.68 -6.90 0.79
C GLY A 65 -3.02 -6.63 1.43
N VAL A 66 -4.05 -7.31 0.93
CA VAL A 66 -5.41 -7.24 1.44
C VAL A 66 -6.04 -8.63 1.52
N LYS A 67 -6.94 -8.80 2.49
CA LYS A 67 -7.82 -9.95 2.63
C LYS A 67 -9.26 -9.48 2.64
N GLY A 68 -10.12 -10.17 1.91
CA GLY A 68 -11.51 -9.74 1.78
C GLY A 68 -12.43 -10.77 1.16
N LEU A 69 -13.57 -10.27 0.69
CA LEU A 69 -14.68 -11.04 0.13
C LEU A 69 -15.17 -10.38 -1.15
N TYR A 70 -15.58 -11.21 -2.10
CA TYR A 70 -16.41 -10.84 -3.22
C TYR A 70 -17.84 -11.35 -2.99
N TYR A 71 -18.78 -10.46 -3.24
CA TYR A 71 -20.20 -10.68 -3.23
C TYR A 71 -20.72 -10.55 -4.66
N GLY A 72 -21.76 -11.30 -4.99
CA GLY A 72 -22.62 -10.97 -6.11
C GLY A 72 -23.68 -9.97 -5.67
N VAL A 73 -23.98 -9.00 -6.52
CA VAL A 73 -25.02 -7.99 -6.29
C VAL A 73 -26.06 -8.09 -7.39
N VAL A 74 -27.29 -8.44 -7.01
CA VAL A 74 -28.44 -8.56 -7.90
C VAL A 74 -29.61 -7.87 -7.22
N ASP A 75 -30.31 -6.98 -7.92
CA ASP A 75 -31.46 -6.24 -7.38
C ASP A 75 -31.21 -5.55 -6.03
N SER A 76 -29.97 -5.08 -5.82
CA SER A 76 -29.48 -4.46 -4.58
C SER A 76 -29.35 -5.42 -3.37
N GLU A 77 -29.41 -6.72 -3.59
CA GLU A 77 -29.10 -7.74 -2.58
C GLU A 77 -27.69 -8.29 -2.78
N ILE A 78 -26.98 -8.54 -1.67
CA ILE A 78 -25.62 -9.07 -1.68
C ILE A 78 -25.60 -10.56 -1.31
N THR A 79 -24.92 -11.37 -2.11
CA THR A 79 -24.70 -12.80 -1.85
C THR A 79 -23.19 -13.08 -1.74
N PRO A 80 -22.69 -13.61 -0.61
CA PRO A 80 -21.27 -13.99 -0.51
C PRO A 80 -20.90 -15.05 -1.54
N LEU A 81 -19.81 -14.84 -2.28
CA LEU A 81 -19.34 -15.80 -3.29
C LEU A 81 -18.04 -16.45 -2.84
N TYR A 82 -16.95 -15.68 -2.73
CA TYR A 82 -15.63 -16.21 -2.40
C TYR A 82 -14.77 -15.14 -1.72
N GLY A 83 -13.79 -15.59 -0.93
CA GLY A 83 -12.76 -14.75 -0.35
C GLY A 83 -11.68 -14.41 -1.37
N VAL A 84 -10.88 -13.39 -1.05
CA VAL A 84 -9.69 -13.00 -1.79
C VAL A 84 -8.52 -12.77 -0.83
N LEU A 85 -7.35 -13.28 -1.20
CA LEU A 85 -6.05 -12.97 -0.61
C LEU A 85 -5.16 -12.38 -1.71
N ALA A 86 -4.95 -11.07 -1.68
CA ALA A 86 -4.18 -10.38 -2.71
C ALA A 86 -2.91 -9.76 -2.12
N GLY A 87 -1.83 -9.87 -2.86
CA GLY A 87 -0.55 -9.23 -2.56
C GLY A 87 0.00 -8.52 -3.77
N THR A 88 0.60 -7.36 -3.50
CA THR A 88 1.17 -6.44 -4.47
C THR A 88 2.62 -6.17 -4.09
N MET A 89 3.47 -6.13 -5.11
CA MET A 89 4.88 -5.83 -4.99
C MET A 89 5.20 -4.74 -6.00
N ALA A 90 5.81 -3.66 -5.52
CA ALA A 90 6.04 -2.50 -6.35
C ALA A 90 7.34 -1.80 -5.98
N GLN A 91 8.06 -1.33 -7.00
CA GLN A 91 9.19 -0.42 -6.81
C GLN A 91 8.85 0.91 -7.46
N TYR A 92 9.21 2.02 -6.80
CA TYR A 92 8.87 3.36 -7.26
C TYR A 92 10.11 4.25 -7.33
N LYS A 93 10.12 5.13 -8.34
CA LYS A 93 11.00 6.29 -8.46
C LYS A 93 10.14 7.55 -8.42
N VAL A 94 10.54 8.51 -7.61
CA VAL A 94 9.77 9.73 -7.38
C VAL A 94 10.55 10.94 -7.88
N ASN A 95 9.94 11.71 -8.77
CA ASN A 95 10.43 13.01 -9.18
C ASN A 95 9.61 14.10 -8.49
N TYR A 96 10.19 14.76 -7.49
CA TYR A 96 9.52 15.82 -6.73
C TYR A 96 9.40 17.14 -7.49
N SER A 97 10.27 17.42 -8.47
CA SER A 97 10.18 18.67 -9.25
C SER A 97 9.06 18.60 -10.28
N THR A 98 8.87 17.44 -10.92
CA THR A 98 7.77 17.20 -11.87
C THR A 98 6.51 16.62 -11.21
N GLN A 99 6.57 16.28 -9.91
CA GLN A 99 5.50 15.63 -9.15
C GLN A 99 5.00 14.33 -9.82
N GLN A 100 5.94 13.48 -10.20
CA GLN A 100 5.67 12.19 -10.85
C GLN A 100 6.16 11.02 -9.99
N ILE A 101 5.38 9.96 -9.98
CA ILE A 101 5.72 8.65 -9.42
C ILE A 101 5.75 7.66 -10.59
N ILE A 102 6.91 7.10 -10.88
CA ILE A 102 7.08 6.05 -11.89
C ILE A 102 7.31 4.76 -11.12
N GLY A 103 6.61 3.69 -11.44
CA GLY A 103 6.81 2.42 -10.76
C GLY A 103 6.66 1.21 -11.66
N THR A 104 7.24 0.11 -11.21
CA THR A 104 6.98 -1.22 -11.74
C THR A 104 6.20 -1.98 -10.68
N THR A 105 5.05 -2.54 -11.07
CA THR A 105 4.12 -3.20 -10.15
C THR A 105 3.80 -4.60 -10.59
N PHE A 106 3.57 -5.46 -9.60
CA PHE A 106 3.23 -6.86 -9.76
C PHE A 106 2.17 -7.24 -8.72
N GLU A 107 1.23 -8.09 -9.10
CA GLU A 107 0.16 -8.55 -8.22
C GLU A 107 -0.08 -10.06 -8.39
N VAL A 108 -0.33 -10.72 -7.26
CA VAL A 108 -0.83 -12.10 -7.19
C VAL A 108 -2.02 -12.12 -6.25
N ALA A 109 -3.11 -12.72 -6.71
CA ALA A 109 -4.33 -12.90 -5.92
C ALA A 109 -4.83 -14.35 -5.97
N TYR A 110 -5.26 -14.84 -4.80
CA TYR A 110 -5.86 -16.15 -4.61
C TYR A 110 -7.32 -15.99 -4.19
N PHE A 111 -8.21 -16.72 -4.86
CA PHE A 111 -9.60 -16.84 -4.43
C PHE A 111 -9.75 -18.00 -3.45
N THR A 112 -10.49 -17.76 -2.38
CA THR A 112 -10.61 -18.68 -1.25
C THR A 112 -12.06 -18.99 -0.92
N ASP A 113 -12.31 -20.13 -0.32
CA ASP A 113 -13.61 -20.45 0.24
C ASP A 113 -13.82 -19.52 1.42
N TRP A 114 -14.91 -18.76 1.40
CA TRP A 114 -15.08 -17.70 2.38
C TRP A 114 -15.35 -18.23 3.80
N LYS A 115 -15.80 -19.49 3.95
CA LYS A 115 -16.06 -20.11 5.24
C LYS A 115 -14.78 -20.64 5.89
N THR A 116 -13.93 -21.29 5.11
CA THR A 116 -12.72 -21.99 5.58
C THR A 116 -11.45 -21.18 5.38
N GLY A 117 -11.47 -20.19 4.49
CA GLY A 117 -10.31 -19.39 4.07
C GLY A 117 -9.28 -20.15 3.22
N ARG A 118 -9.62 -21.36 2.74
CA ARG A 118 -8.72 -22.20 1.92
C ARG A 118 -8.85 -21.86 0.44
N LEU A 119 -7.79 -22.10 -0.33
CA LEU A 119 -7.79 -21.89 -1.79
C LEU A 119 -8.97 -22.63 -2.43
N LEU A 120 -9.68 -21.94 -3.34
CA LEU A 120 -10.65 -22.59 -4.21
C LEU A 120 -9.95 -23.03 -5.49
N GLU A 121 -10.07 -24.31 -5.80
CA GLU A 121 -9.76 -24.86 -7.13
C GLU A 121 -11.02 -24.90 -8.00
N THR A 122 -12.16 -25.20 -7.37
CA THR A 122 -13.49 -25.16 -8.00
C THR A 122 -14.45 -24.36 -7.14
N PHE A 123 -15.46 -23.76 -7.78
CA PHE A 123 -16.49 -22.96 -7.13
C PHE A 123 -17.86 -23.36 -7.66
N ARG A 124 -18.80 -23.68 -6.76
CA ARG A 124 -20.22 -23.84 -7.11
C ARG A 124 -20.89 -22.48 -7.08
N ASN A 125 -21.27 -21.98 -8.25
CA ASN A 125 -21.89 -20.67 -8.39
C ASN A 125 -23.35 -20.70 -7.89
N PRO A 126 -23.73 -19.93 -6.85
CA PRO A 126 -25.09 -19.95 -6.30
C PRO A 126 -26.17 -19.38 -7.22
N TYR A 127 -25.79 -18.66 -8.29
CA TYR A 127 -26.75 -18.10 -9.24
C TYR A 127 -27.08 -19.04 -10.41
N THR A 128 -26.18 -19.96 -10.72
CA THR A 128 -26.30 -20.84 -11.91
C THR A 128 -26.18 -22.32 -11.57
N ASP A 129 -25.94 -22.66 -10.31
CA ASP A 129 -25.62 -24.00 -9.77
C ASP A 129 -24.45 -24.73 -10.43
N SER A 130 -23.79 -24.07 -11.38
CA SER A 130 -22.67 -24.61 -12.14
C SER A 130 -21.41 -24.66 -11.29
N ILE A 131 -20.64 -25.72 -11.46
CA ILE A 131 -19.28 -25.81 -10.92
C ILE A 131 -18.32 -25.22 -11.96
N VAL A 132 -17.49 -24.28 -11.54
CA VAL A 132 -16.48 -23.63 -12.39
C VAL A 132 -15.10 -23.79 -11.79
N GLU A 133 -14.09 -23.88 -12.65
CA GLU A 133 -12.69 -23.82 -12.22
C GLU A 133 -12.31 -22.39 -11.86
N VAL A 134 -11.53 -22.25 -10.80
CA VAL A 134 -11.09 -20.96 -10.28
C VAL A 134 -9.68 -20.67 -10.79
N PRO A 135 -9.48 -19.62 -11.60
CA PRO A 135 -8.19 -19.32 -12.17
C PRO A 135 -7.22 -18.76 -11.10
N GLN A 136 -5.94 -19.08 -11.27
CA GLN A 136 -4.87 -18.38 -10.56
C GLN A 136 -4.69 -16.99 -11.18
N THR A 137 -4.62 -15.95 -10.34
CA THR A 137 -4.55 -14.57 -10.81
C THR A 137 -3.16 -14.01 -10.57
N ARG A 138 -2.47 -13.67 -11.66
CA ARG A 138 -1.15 -13.04 -11.67
C ARG A 138 -1.15 -11.91 -12.69
N MET A 139 -0.70 -10.73 -12.28
CA MET A 139 -0.66 -9.55 -13.13
C MET A 139 0.68 -8.83 -13.01
N GLY A 140 1.25 -8.51 -14.17
CA GLY A 140 2.53 -7.81 -14.28
C GLY A 140 3.74 -8.75 -14.36
N PRO A 141 4.96 -8.22 -14.24
CA PRO A 141 5.26 -6.84 -13.88
C PRO A 141 4.73 -5.84 -14.91
N SER A 142 4.43 -4.60 -14.50
CA SER A 142 3.92 -3.57 -15.39
C SER A 142 4.34 -2.18 -14.94
N LYS A 143 4.77 -1.36 -15.91
CA LYS A 143 5.11 0.04 -15.68
C LYS A 143 3.85 0.87 -15.47
N ILE A 144 3.90 1.75 -14.49
CA ILE A 144 2.86 2.73 -14.20
C ILE A 144 3.50 4.09 -13.91
N THR A 145 2.85 5.15 -14.35
CA THR A 145 3.23 6.52 -14.02
C THR A 145 2.01 7.22 -13.44
N PHE A 146 2.19 7.93 -12.33
CA PHE A 146 1.19 8.80 -11.71
C PHE A 146 1.73 10.23 -11.62
N SER A 147 0.87 11.22 -11.89
CA SER A 147 1.04 12.59 -11.37
C SER A 147 0.37 12.74 -10.01
N ALA A 148 0.44 13.94 -9.41
CA ALA A 148 -0.32 14.27 -8.20
C ALA A 148 -1.85 14.14 -8.37
N GLU A 149 -2.34 14.20 -9.61
CA GLU A 149 -3.76 14.05 -9.97
C GLU A 149 -4.11 12.60 -10.31
N GLY A 150 -3.10 11.77 -10.63
CA GLY A 150 -3.25 10.36 -10.96
C GLY A 150 -2.77 10.02 -12.38
N ARG A 151 -3.50 9.18 -13.10
CA ARG A 151 -3.21 8.83 -14.50
C ARG A 151 -4.49 8.56 -15.29
N SER A 152 -4.42 8.78 -16.59
CA SER A 152 -5.45 8.34 -17.52
C SER A 152 -4.83 8.01 -18.86
N GLY A 153 -5.38 7.02 -19.56
CA GLY A 153 -4.94 6.67 -20.90
C GLY A 153 -5.22 5.22 -21.25
N ILE A 154 -4.58 4.76 -22.30
CA ILE A 154 -4.61 3.36 -22.71
C ILE A 154 -3.52 2.61 -21.94
N SER A 155 -3.86 1.43 -21.45
CA SER A 155 -2.93 0.57 -20.74
C SER A 155 -1.80 0.08 -21.66
N GLU A 156 -0.57 0.23 -21.18
CA GLU A 156 0.63 -0.35 -21.79
C GLU A 156 0.88 -1.79 -21.30
N ASN A 157 0.16 -2.26 -20.27
CA ASN A 157 0.26 -3.64 -19.79
C ASN A 157 -0.25 -4.60 -20.87
N PRO A 158 0.57 -5.57 -21.34
CA PRO A 158 0.15 -6.55 -22.36
C PRO A 158 -1.12 -7.32 -22.00
N ALA A 159 -1.34 -7.65 -20.71
CA ALA A 159 -2.53 -8.35 -20.25
C ALA A 159 -3.81 -7.51 -20.31
N LEU A 160 -3.67 -6.18 -20.39
CA LEU A 160 -4.75 -5.22 -20.47
C LEU A 160 -4.62 -4.36 -21.74
N LYS A 161 -4.03 -4.91 -22.81
CA LYS A 161 -3.74 -4.16 -24.03
C LYS A 161 -5.02 -3.50 -24.56
N ASN A 162 -4.92 -2.21 -24.90
CA ASN A 162 -6.02 -1.37 -25.38
C ASN A 162 -7.13 -1.07 -24.35
N PHE A 163 -6.98 -1.47 -23.09
CA PHE A 163 -7.95 -1.12 -22.06
C PHE A 163 -7.76 0.34 -21.68
N SER A 164 -8.87 1.05 -21.51
CA SER A 164 -8.83 2.38 -20.90
C SER A 164 -8.62 2.25 -19.40
N ILE A 165 -7.71 3.06 -18.87
CA ILE A 165 -7.44 3.18 -17.46
C ILE A 165 -7.62 4.64 -17.05
N SER A 166 -8.34 4.85 -15.96
CA SER A 166 -8.34 6.10 -15.20
C SER A 166 -8.03 5.77 -13.75
N HIS A 167 -7.11 6.50 -13.16
CA HIS A 167 -6.81 6.42 -11.74
C HIS A 167 -6.66 7.84 -11.23
N ARG A 168 -7.32 8.20 -10.14
CA ARG A 168 -7.18 9.53 -9.54
C ARG A 168 -7.00 9.47 -8.04
N PHE A 169 -6.29 10.47 -7.51
CA PHE A 169 -6.23 10.72 -6.08
C PHE A 169 -7.33 11.71 -5.70
N VAL A 170 -8.25 11.28 -4.84
CA VAL A 170 -9.10 12.20 -4.09
C VAL A 170 -8.22 12.73 -2.96
N GLY A 171 -7.86 14.01 -3.06
CA GLY A 171 -6.79 14.62 -2.28
C GLY A 171 -6.83 14.28 -0.77
N PRO A 172 -5.65 14.19 -0.12
CA PRO A 172 -5.57 13.76 1.26
C PRO A 172 -6.36 14.69 2.19
N ARG A 173 -7.08 14.10 3.14
CA ARG A 173 -7.84 14.80 4.18
C ARG A 173 -7.26 14.47 5.56
N ASN A 174 -7.09 15.46 6.41
CA ASN A 174 -6.63 15.29 7.79
C ASN A 174 -7.81 15.42 8.74
N GLU A 175 -8.11 14.37 9.51
CA GLU A 175 -9.09 14.35 10.57
C GLU A 175 -8.38 14.04 11.88
N ASN A 176 -8.18 15.06 12.72
CA ASN A 176 -7.58 14.91 14.06
C ASN A 176 -6.22 14.18 14.07
N GLY A 177 -5.38 14.43 13.07
CA GLY A 177 -4.06 13.80 12.94
C GLY A 177 -4.06 12.47 12.19
N GLN A 178 -5.22 11.94 11.81
CA GLN A 178 -5.35 10.82 10.87
C GLN A 178 -5.52 11.36 9.46
N VAL A 179 -4.64 10.95 8.55
CA VAL A 179 -4.71 11.31 7.14
C VAL A 179 -5.34 10.16 6.37
N TYR A 180 -6.34 10.49 5.57
CA TYR A 180 -6.98 9.57 4.64
C TYR A 180 -6.66 10.00 3.22
N LEU A 181 -6.16 9.08 2.42
CA LEU A 181 -5.96 9.24 0.98
C LEU A 181 -6.89 8.27 0.27
N VAL A 182 -7.79 8.78 -0.56
CA VAL A 182 -8.69 7.94 -1.34
C VAL A 182 -8.19 7.92 -2.78
N THR A 183 -8.15 6.74 -3.39
CA THR A 183 -7.89 6.57 -4.81
C THR A 183 -9.07 5.92 -5.48
N GLU A 184 -9.37 6.37 -6.70
CA GLU A 184 -10.40 5.77 -7.52
C GLU A 184 -9.77 5.26 -8.81
N SER A 185 -10.01 4.00 -9.16
CA SER A 185 -9.49 3.36 -10.36
C SER A 185 -10.63 2.82 -11.21
N ILE A 186 -10.62 3.11 -12.50
CA ILE A 186 -11.55 2.56 -13.47
C ILE A 186 -10.74 1.93 -14.59
N VAL A 187 -11.04 0.67 -14.91
CA VAL A 187 -10.49 -0.04 -16.06
C VAL A 187 -11.65 -0.56 -16.90
N LYS A 188 -11.60 -0.31 -18.22
CA LYS A 188 -12.64 -0.79 -19.15
C LYS A 188 -12.01 -1.36 -20.42
N THR A 189 -12.57 -2.47 -20.89
CA THR A 189 -12.32 -2.97 -22.24
C THR A 189 -12.69 -1.92 -23.29
N PRO A 190 -12.04 -1.93 -24.48
CA PRO A 190 -12.47 -1.10 -25.60
C PRO A 190 -13.86 -1.52 -26.10
N GLU A 191 -14.51 -0.67 -26.90
CA GLU A 191 -15.87 -0.91 -27.41
C GLU A 191 -15.95 -2.11 -28.37
N ASP A 192 -14.89 -2.32 -29.15
CA ASP A 192 -14.73 -3.42 -30.11
C ASP A 192 -14.12 -4.68 -29.49
N PHE A 193 -14.13 -4.80 -28.15
CA PHE A 193 -13.55 -5.96 -27.48
C PHE A 193 -14.29 -7.25 -27.88
N PRO A 194 -13.58 -8.28 -28.38
CA PRO A 194 -14.22 -9.47 -28.95
C PRO A 194 -14.90 -10.37 -27.90
N GLY A 195 -14.59 -10.18 -26.63
CA GLY A 195 -15.18 -10.93 -25.51
C GLY A 195 -16.32 -10.17 -24.82
N GLN A 196 -16.80 -10.69 -23.69
CA GLN A 196 -17.74 -9.93 -22.86
C GLN A 196 -17.09 -8.65 -22.36
N PRO A 197 -17.72 -7.48 -22.54
CA PRO A 197 -17.19 -6.22 -22.02
C PRO A 197 -16.94 -6.31 -20.52
N PHE A 198 -15.75 -5.92 -20.11
CA PHE A 198 -15.32 -5.98 -18.73
C PHE A 198 -15.07 -4.57 -18.20
N LYS A 199 -15.66 -4.29 -17.03
CA LYS A 199 -15.47 -3.04 -16.31
C LYS A 199 -15.05 -3.36 -14.89
N TYR A 200 -14.01 -2.68 -14.44
CA TYR A 200 -13.51 -2.73 -13.08
C TYR A 200 -13.52 -1.31 -12.54
N ASN A 201 -14.14 -1.12 -11.39
CA ASN A 201 -14.14 0.15 -10.68
C ASN A 201 -13.77 -0.12 -9.23
N GLU A 202 -12.83 0.63 -8.69
CA GLU A 202 -12.30 0.44 -7.35
C GLU A 202 -12.14 1.78 -6.64
N VAL A 203 -12.49 1.79 -5.37
CA VAL A 203 -12.20 2.85 -4.42
C VAL A 203 -11.35 2.25 -3.29
N THR A 204 -10.13 2.76 -3.17
CA THR A 204 -9.19 2.34 -2.12
C THR A 204 -8.90 3.51 -1.19
N THR A 205 -9.04 3.29 0.12
CA THR A 205 -8.72 4.25 1.17
C THR A 205 -7.47 3.82 1.93
N TYR A 206 -6.42 4.62 1.84
CA TYR A 206 -5.22 4.51 2.67
C TYR A 206 -5.38 5.40 3.89
N LYS A 207 -4.91 4.92 5.03
CA LYS A 207 -4.93 5.68 6.29
C LYS A 207 -3.54 5.69 6.88
N ALA A 208 -3.08 6.85 7.35
CA ALA A 208 -1.83 6.97 8.08
C ALA A 208 -1.87 8.14 9.06
N HIS A 209 -1.13 8.04 10.15
CA HIS A 209 -0.98 9.17 11.08
C HIS A 209 -0.11 10.30 10.48
N MET A 210 -0.55 11.56 10.63
CA MET A 210 0.14 12.78 10.13
C MET A 210 1.61 12.83 10.56
N ARG A 211 1.89 12.47 11.82
CA ARG A 211 3.28 12.32 12.35
C ARG A 211 4.18 11.44 11.48
N SER A 212 3.68 10.30 10.99
CA SER A 212 4.45 9.37 10.16
C SER A 212 4.67 9.96 8.76
N ILE A 213 3.69 10.71 8.26
CA ILE A 213 3.81 11.40 6.97
C ILE A 213 4.82 12.57 7.07
N THR A 214 4.86 13.29 8.18
CA THR A 214 5.72 14.48 8.33
C THR A 214 7.14 14.14 8.79
N ASP A 215 7.33 13.03 9.48
CA ASP A 215 8.64 12.55 9.95
C ASP A 215 9.58 12.21 8.77
N PRO A 216 10.73 12.88 8.62
CA PRO A 216 11.66 12.62 7.53
C PRO A 216 12.28 11.22 7.55
N SER A 217 12.30 10.53 8.70
CA SER A 217 12.84 9.17 8.80
C SER A 217 11.88 8.07 8.34
N THR A 218 10.58 8.38 8.31
CA THR A 218 9.55 7.47 7.83
C THR A 218 9.48 7.53 6.29
N VAL A 219 9.95 6.49 5.62
CA VAL A 219 9.99 6.42 4.14
C VAL A 219 8.63 6.09 3.50
N MET A 220 7.75 5.44 4.25
CA MET A 220 6.41 5.04 3.83
C MET A 220 5.51 5.03 5.06
N ALA A 221 4.29 5.53 4.92
CA ALA A 221 3.32 5.67 5.99
C ALA A 221 1.96 5.18 5.49
N ASN A 222 1.63 3.92 5.79
CA ASN A 222 0.32 3.33 5.54
C ASN A 222 -0.02 2.38 6.67
N ASP A 223 -0.88 2.82 7.58
CA ASP A 223 -1.31 2.06 8.75
C ASP A 223 -2.40 1.04 8.38
N SER A 224 -3.23 1.36 7.39
CA SER A 224 -4.26 0.45 6.89
C SER A 224 -4.76 0.83 5.51
N THR A 225 -5.02 -0.17 4.68
CA THR A 225 -5.68 -0.08 3.38
C THR A 225 -7.07 -0.68 3.47
N HIS A 226 -8.08 0.03 2.96
CA HIS A 226 -9.42 -0.50 2.74
C HIS A 226 -9.74 -0.42 1.26
N PHE A 227 -10.19 -1.52 0.71
CA PHE A 227 -10.46 -1.69 -0.71
C PHE A 227 -11.94 -1.98 -0.90
N ASN A 228 -12.57 -1.31 -1.86
CA ASN A 228 -13.92 -1.63 -2.31
C ASN A 228 -13.94 -1.60 -3.84
N ALA A 229 -14.57 -2.59 -4.47
CA ALA A 229 -14.64 -2.66 -5.92
C ALA A 229 -16.03 -3.04 -6.40
N VAL A 230 -16.44 -2.44 -7.52
CA VAL A 230 -17.61 -2.81 -8.30
C VAL A 230 -17.10 -3.28 -9.65
N VAL A 231 -17.32 -4.55 -9.96
CA VAL A 231 -16.67 -5.22 -11.09
C VAL A 231 -17.73 -6.00 -11.87
N SER A 232 -17.66 -5.97 -13.20
CA SER A 232 -18.43 -6.91 -14.04
C SER A 232 -18.26 -8.35 -13.53
N TRP A 233 -19.26 -9.20 -13.77
CA TRP A 233 -19.08 -10.63 -13.56
C TRP A 233 -17.80 -11.10 -14.24
N ARG A 234 -16.92 -11.76 -13.46
CA ARG A 234 -15.69 -12.32 -14.02
C ARG A 234 -16.06 -13.41 -15.03
N PRO A 235 -15.38 -13.51 -16.19
CA PRO A 235 -15.72 -14.49 -17.22
C PRO A 235 -15.79 -15.93 -16.70
N TRP A 236 -14.89 -16.32 -15.79
CA TRP A 236 -14.84 -17.68 -15.23
C TRP A 236 -16.05 -18.04 -14.36
N LEU A 237 -16.85 -17.07 -13.91
CA LEU A 237 -18.09 -17.34 -13.17
C LEU A 237 -19.22 -17.86 -14.06
N LYS A 238 -19.06 -17.82 -15.39
CA LYS A 238 -20.05 -18.30 -16.38
C LYS A 238 -21.45 -17.74 -16.16
N MET A 239 -21.53 -16.43 -15.92
CA MET A 239 -22.80 -15.77 -15.59
C MET A 239 -23.74 -15.54 -16.78
N GLN A 240 -23.31 -15.77 -18.04
CA GLN A 240 -24.17 -15.83 -19.23
C GLN A 240 -25.30 -14.76 -19.31
N GLY A 241 -24.96 -13.48 -19.12
CA GLY A 241 -25.95 -12.39 -19.20
C GLY A 241 -26.85 -12.22 -17.97
N HIS A 242 -26.63 -13.00 -16.90
CA HIS A 242 -27.28 -12.81 -15.62
C HIS A 242 -27.10 -11.36 -15.13
N PRO A 243 -28.17 -10.69 -14.68
CA PRO A 243 -28.09 -9.32 -14.20
C PRO A 243 -27.13 -9.20 -13.02
N GLY A 244 -26.70 -7.97 -12.74
CA GLY A 244 -25.87 -7.67 -11.58
C GLY A 244 -24.37 -7.58 -11.87
N HIS A 245 -23.59 -7.62 -10.79
CA HIS A 245 -22.14 -7.44 -10.81
C HIS A 245 -21.51 -7.97 -9.52
N LEU A 246 -20.19 -7.97 -9.46
CA LEU A 246 -19.44 -8.26 -8.25
C LEU A 246 -19.22 -7.00 -7.41
N PHE A 247 -19.42 -7.12 -6.10
CA PHE A 247 -18.93 -6.16 -5.12
C PHE A 247 -17.82 -6.80 -4.30
N GLY A 248 -16.62 -6.24 -4.34
CA GLY A 248 -15.49 -6.66 -3.53
C GLY A 248 -15.28 -5.72 -2.35
N THR A 249 -14.98 -6.26 -1.18
CA THR A 249 -14.50 -5.47 -0.03
C THR A 249 -13.36 -6.20 0.65
N ALA A 250 -12.28 -5.49 0.94
CA ALA A 250 -11.09 -6.07 1.56
C ALA A 250 -10.38 -5.05 2.45
N SER A 251 -9.57 -5.56 3.38
CA SER A 251 -8.74 -4.72 4.25
C SER A 251 -7.36 -5.32 4.40
N GLY A 252 -6.38 -4.47 4.70
CA GLY A 252 -5.01 -4.88 4.93
C GLY A 252 -4.09 -3.69 5.10
N GLY A 253 -2.88 -3.77 4.55
CA GLY A 253 -1.85 -2.76 4.75
C GLY A 253 -0.54 -3.14 4.09
N ASN A 254 0.54 -2.51 4.53
CA ASN A 254 1.87 -2.76 4.00
C ASN A 254 2.69 -3.68 4.92
N TYR A 255 3.61 -4.39 4.29
CA TYR A 255 4.55 -5.32 4.90
C TYR A 255 5.99 -4.90 4.56
N ASN A 256 6.99 -5.38 5.29
CA ASN A 256 8.38 -5.02 4.98
C ASN A 256 9.00 -5.92 3.90
N LYS A 257 8.54 -7.17 3.82
CA LYS A 257 9.02 -8.20 2.88
C LYS A 257 7.95 -9.24 2.64
N ILE A 258 8.10 -10.04 1.58
CA ILE A 258 7.12 -11.06 1.20
C ILE A 258 6.87 -12.11 2.30
N SER A 259 7.86 -12.41 3.14
CA SER A 259 7.71 -13.36 4.26
C SER A 259 6.88 -12.82 5.44
N ASP A 260 6.57 -11.53 5.47
CA ASP A 260 5.74 -10.91 6.51
C ASP A 260 4.23 -10.96 6.16
N PHE A 261 3.87 -11.39 4.94
CA PHE A 261 2.47 -11.59 4.55
C PHE A 261 1.79 -12.68 5.42
N PRO A 262 0.45 -12.75 5.41
CA PRO A 262 -0.27 -13.83 6.10
C PRO A 262 0.32 -15.20 5.74
N PRO A 263 0.57 -16.10 6.73
CA PRO A 263 1.30 -17.35 6.49
C PRO A 263 0.75 -18.19 5.34
N TYR A 264 -0.56 -18.24 5.18
CA TYR A 264 -1.19 -18.99 4.09
C TYR A 264 -0.98 -18.35 2.71
N TYR A 265 -0.91 -17.02 2.61
CA TYR A 265 -0.51 -16.35 1.37
C TYR A 265 0.92 -16.73 1.01
N VAL A 266 1.83 -16.71 1.99
CA VAL A 266 3.24 -17.09 1.80
C VAL A 266 3.36 -18.55 1.31
N GLU A 267 2.60 -19.47 1.91
CA GLU A 267 2.54 -20.88 1.50
C GLU A 267 2.11 -21.02 0.02
N LEU A 268 0.99 -20.38 -0.35
CA LEU A 268 0.47 -20.42 -1.71
C LEU A 268 1.46 -19.80 -2.72
N THR A 269 2.08 -18.67 -2.38
CA THR A 269 3.03 -18.00 -3.27
C THR A 269 4.30 -18.80 -3.46
N LYS A 270 4.83 -19.45 -2.42
CA LYS A 270 5.96 -20.38 -2.58
C LYS A 270 5.64 -21.53 -3.53
N PHE A 271 4.41 -22.05 -3.50
CA PHE A 271 4.01 -23.19 -4.31
C PHE A 271 3.71 -22.79 -5.77
N TYR A 272 2.82 -21.82 -5.99
CA TYR A 272 2.35 -21.46 -7.32
C TYR A 272 3.25 -20.46 -8.06
N HIS A 273 3.98 -19.63 -7.32
CA HIS A 273 4.81 -18.55 -7.88
C HIS A 273 6.18 -18.47 -7.18
N PRO A 274 6.98 -19.56 -7.23
CA PRO A 274 8.27 -19.60 -6.55
C PRO A 274 9.22 -18.50 -7.01
N ASP A 275 9.13 -18.07 -8.27
CA ASP A 275 9.89 -16.96 -8.85
C ASP A 275 9.61 -15.63 -8.13
N VAL A 276 8.36 -15.39 -7.77
CA VAL A 276 7.93 -14.19 -7.04
C VAL A 276 8.48 -14.20 -5.61
N PHE A 277 8.50 -15.37 -4.97
CA PHE A 277 8.97 -15.53 -3.60
C PHE A 277 10.49 -15.49 -3.49
N SER A 278 11.22 -16.06 -4.44
CA SER A 278 12.67 -16.16 -4.39
C SER A 278 13.37 -14.82 -4.63
N ASP A 279 12.89 -14.02 -5.60
CA ASP A 279 13.56 -12.78 -5.98
C ASP A 279 12.58 -11.75 -6.56
N THR A 280 11.88 -11.05 -5.66
CA THR A 280 10.93 -9.99 -6.05
C THR A 280 11.63 -8.82 -6.77
N GLU A 281 12.88 -8.50 -6.40
CA GLU A 281 13.61 -7.39 -7.01
C GLU A 281 13.98 -7.71 -8.47
N ALA A 282 14.50 -8.92 -8.73
CA ALA A 282 14.78 -9.37 -10.08
C ALA A 282 13.51 -9.36 -10.94
N LEU A 283 12.39 -9.86 -10.41
CA LEU A 283 11.10 -9.83 -11.10
C LEU A 283 10.70 -8.41 -11.52
N LEU A 284 10.77 -7.45 -10.61
CA LEU A 284 10.42 -6.04 -10.90
C LEU A 284 11.43 -5.36 -11.83
N SER A 285 12.68 -5.84 -11.88
CA SER A 285 13.72 -5.30 -12.75
C SER A 285 13.63 -5.73 -14.22
N THR A 286 12.79 -6.73 -14.54
CA THR A 286 12.58 -7.22 -15.92
C THR A 286 11.98 -6.17 -16.86
N ILE A 287 11.40 -5.11 -16.28
CA ILE A 287 10.91 -3.94 -17.01
C ILE A 287 11.81 -2.76 -16.62
N LYS A 288 13.02 -2.72 -17.19
CA LYS A 288 13.92 -1.56 -17.15
C LYS A 288 13.98 -0.91 -18.54
N GLU A 289 14.22 0.41 -18.51
CA GLU A 289 14.09 1.42 -19.59
C GLU A 289 14.03 0.94 -21.04
#